data_AF-A0A1C7MDV2-F1
#
_entry.id   AF-A0A1C7MDV2-F1
#
_cell.length_a   1.000
_cell.length_b   1.000
_cell.length_c   1.000
_cell.angle_alpha   90.00
_cell.angle_beta   90.00
_cell.angle_gamma   90.00
#
_symmetry.space_group_name_H-M   'P 1'
#
loop_
_entity.id
_entity.type
_entity.pdbx_description
1 polymer ?
#
loop_
_entity_poly.entity_id
_entity_poly.type
_entity_poly.pdbx_seq_one_letter_code
_entity_poly.pdbx_strand_id
1 'polypeptide(L)'
;MLANPDFKDKIDFMPLREFVDGERRLKNFMGGDWAWRQADEIAKDPETHGAAFVPVILGSDKTTVSVATGQNEYYPLYASIDNVYNNV
;
A
#
# COMPACT_ATOMS: atom_id res chain seq x y z
N MET A 1 -9.96 -5.82 7.21
CA MET A 1 -8.75 -5.00 7.43
C MET A 1 -8.97 -3.94 8.49
N LEU A 2 -9.74 -2.86 8.24
CA LEU A 2 -9.91 -1.77 9.23
C LEU A 2 -10.58 -2.18 10.55
N ALA A 3 -11.45 -3.19 10.54
CA ALA A 3 -12.05 -3.75 11.75
C ALA A 3 -11.15 -4.80 12.46
N ASN A 4 -10.03 -5.20 11.85
CA ASN A 4 -9.11 -6.14 12.49
C ASN A 4 -8.17 -5.36 13.42
N PRO A 5 -8.15 -5.67 14.74
CA PRO A 5 -7.28 -5.01 15.72
C PRO A 5 -5.78 -5.11 15.42
N ASP A 6 -5.33 -6.09 14.62
CA ASP A 6 -3.91 -6.23 14.24
C ASP A 6 -3.39 -5.02 13.46
N PHE A 7 -4.28 -4.32 12.74
CA PHE A 7 -3.93 -3.12 11.97
C PHE A 7 -4.01 -1.84 12.80
N LYS A 8 -4.42 -1.93 14.08
CA LYS A 8 -4.51 -0.75 14.95
C LYS A 8 -3.12 -0.12 15.08
N ASP A 9 -3.04 1.19 14.82
CA ASP A 9 -1.81 1.98 14.86
C ASP A 9 -0.74 1.52 13.84
N LYS A 10 -1.14 0.80 12.78
CA LYS A 10 -0.28 0.29 11.70
C LYS A 10 -0.69 0.81 10.32
N ILE A 11 -1.35 1.96 10.29
CA ILE A 11 -1.80 2.63 9.07
C ILE A 11 -1.22 4.04 9.07
N ASP A 12 -0.47 4.37 8.03
CA ASP A 12 0.04 5.71 7.80
C ASP A 12 -1.01 6.52 7.03
N PHE A 13 -1.62 7.52 7.67
CA PHE A 13 -2.64 8.38 7.04
C PHE A 13 -2.05 9.55 6.26
N MET A 14 -0.73 9.74 6.33
CA MET A 14 0.00 10.78 5.62
C MET A 14 1.30 10.22 5.05
N PRO A 15 1.82 10.78 3.94
CA PRO A 15 3.17 10.51 3.50
C PRO A 15 4.18 10.89 4.59
N LEU A 16 5.26 10.13 4.69
CA LEU A 16 6.24 10.32 5.77
C LEU A 16 7.67 10.24 5.25
N ARG A 17 8.58 10.88 5.99
CA ARG A 17 10.01 10.76 5.72
C ARG A 17 10.81 10.38 6.96
N GLU A 18 11.08 9.08 7.13
CA GLU A 18 12.04 8.56 8.13
C GLU A 18 13.51 8.76 7.73
N PHE A 19 14.32 9.21 8.69
CA PHE A 19 15.77 9.26 8.59
C PHE A 19 16.40 8.56 9.78
N VAL A 20 17.47 7.79 9.57
CA VAL A 20 18.26 7.12 10.61
C VAL A 20 19.71 7.44 10.34
N ASP A 21 20.40 8.00 11.33
CA ASP A 21 21.81 8.42 11.22
C ASP A 21 22.09 9.37 10.03
N GLY A 22 21.11 10.22 9.71
CA GLY A 22 21.19 11.16 8.59
C GLY A 22 20.85 10.55 7.23
N GLU A 23 20.66 9.22 7.15
CA GLU A 23 20.33 8.53 5.91
C GLU A 23 18.82 8.29 5.77
N ARG A 24 18.35 8.37 4.54
CA ARG A 24 16.95 8.12 4.19
C ARG A 24 16.61 6.64 4.41
N ARG A 25 15.61 6.34 5.24
CA ARG A 25 15.06 4.98 5.36
C ARG A 25 13.79 4.83 4.54
N LEU A 26 13.79 3.85 3.63
CA LEU A 26 12.61 3.40 2.91
C LEU A 26 12.17 2.06 3.49
N LYS A 27 11.00 2.04 4.13
CA LYS A 27 10.45 0.85 4.77
C LYS A 27 9.00 0.65 4.33
N ASN A 28 8.07 1.45 4.85
CA ASN A 28 6.67 1.40 4.47
C ASN A 28 6.43 2.13 3.15
N PHE A 29 5.37 1.76 2.42
CA PHE A 29 5.03 2.36 1.13
C PHE A 29 4.84 3.89 1.20
N MET A 30 4.20 4.39 2.27
CA MET A 30 3.98 5.82 2.49
C MET A 30 5.28 6.62 2.72
N GLY A 31 6.43 5.94 2.85
CA GLY A 31 7.76 6.53 2.83
C GLY A 31 8.28 6.90 1.43
N GLY A 32 7.64 6.44 0.36
CA GLY A 32 8.07 6.72 -1.00
C GLY A 32 7.74 8.16 -1.44
N ASP A 33 8.58 8.74 -2.31
CA ASP A 33 8.30 10.06 -2.92
C ASP A 33 7.04 10.05 -3.80
N TRP A 34 6.57 8.87 -4.23
CA TRP A 34 5.30 8.75 -4.92
C TRP A 34 4.11 9.15 -4.04
N ALA A 35 4.07 8.69 -2.79
CA ALA A 35 2.98 9.04 -1.85
C ALA A 35 2.91 10.55 -1.60
N TRP A 36 4.07 11.22 -1.48
CA TRP A 36 4.15 12.68 -1.38
C TRP A 36 3.56 13.38 -2.60
N ARG A 37 3.96 12.97 -3.81
CA ARG A 37 3.42 13.56 -5.05
C ARG A 37 1.91 13.40 -5.17
N GLN A 38 1.35 12.26 -4.72
CA GLN A 38 -0.10 12.05 -4.72
C GLN A 38 -0.81 12.96 -3.71
N ALA A 39 -0.27 13.07 -2.48
CA ALA A 39 -0.83 13.98 -1.49
C ALA A 39 -0.77 15.45 -1.93
N ASP A 40 0.33 15.88 -2.55
CA ASP A 40 0.49 17.22 -3.10
C ASP A 40 -0.52 17.51 -4.22
N GLU A 41 -0.80 16.52 -5.09
CA GLU A 41 -1.80 16.67 -6.15
C GLU A 41 -3.22 16.80 -5.58
N ILE A 42 -3.58 15.94 -4.62
CA ILE A 42 -4.89 15.96 -3.97
C ILE A 42 -5.10 17.29 -3.26
N ALA A 43 -4.11 17.76 -2.49
CA ALA A 43 -4.21 18.98 -1.70
C ALA A 43 -4.43 20.26 -2.52
N LYS A 44 -4.29 20.23 -3.86
CA LYS A 44 -4.66 21.34 -4.74
C LYS A 44 -6.17 21.63 -4.72
N ASP A 45 -7.00 20.63 -4.44
CA ASP A 45 -8.44 20.79 -4.28
C ASP A 45 -8.79 21.09 -2.81
N PRO A 46 -9.29 22.30 -2.49
CA PRO A 46 -9.71 22.66 -1.13
C PRO A 46 -10.74 21.72 -0.50
N GLU A 47 -11.60 21.08 -1.30
CA GLU A 47 -12.63 20.16 -0.79
C GLU A 47 -12.03 18.85 -0.23
N THR A 48 -10.77 18.57 -0.57
CA THR A 48 -10.06 17.37 -0.10
C THR A 48 -9.19 17.62 1.12
N HIS A 49 -9.17 18.85 1.66
CA HIS A 49 -8.34 19.19 2.80
C HIS A 49 -8.76 18.38 4.04
N GLY A 50 -7.80 17.67 4.63
CA GLY A 50 -8.03 16.73 5.73
C GLY A 50 -8.35 15.30 5.29
N ALA A 51 -8.48 15.04 3.98
CA ALA A 51 -8.56 13.68 3.46
C ALA A 51 -7.19 12.98 3.55
N ALA A 52 -7.23 11.65 3.69
CA ALA A 52 -6.05 10.80 3.63
C ALA A 52 -5.95 10.16 2.24
N PHE A 53 -4.75 10.15 1.67
CA PHE A 53 -4.47 9.36 0.47
C PHE A 53 -4.36 7.88 0.84
N VAL A 54 -5.22 7.04 0.23
CA VAL A 54 -5.25 5.59 0.44
C VAL A 54 -4.94 4.89 -0.88
N PRO A 55 -3.69 4.44 -1.11
CA PRO A 55 -3.28 3.78 -2.34
C PRO A 55 -3.84 2.36 -2.42
N VAL A 56 -4.31 1.96 -3.61
CA VAL A 56 -4.65 0.56 -3.92
C VAL A 56 -3.48 -0.07 -4.68
N ILE A 57 -2.96 -1.18 -4.17
CA ILE A 57 -1.92 -1.96 -4.83
C ILE A 57 -2.50 -3.27 -5.35
N LEU A 58 -2.05 -3.66 -6.54
CA LEU A 58 -2.41 -4.92 -7.17
C LEU A 58 -1.14 -5.72 -7.43
N GLY A 59 -1.14 -6.99 -7.05
CA GLY A 59 -0.07 -7.94 -7.36
C GLY A 59 -0.66 -9.14 -8.08
N SER A 60 -0.16 -9.48 -9.25
CA SER A 60 -0.52 -10.74 -9.91
C SER A 60 0.63 -11.73 -9.79
N ASP A 61 0.32 -12.99 -9.54
CA ASP A 61 1.31 -14.06 -9.67
C ASP A 61 0.89 -15.03 -10.77
N LYS A 62 1.87 -15.60 -11.47
CA LYS A 62 1.63 -16.65 -12.46
C LYS A 62 1.98 -17.99 -11.83
N THR A 63 1.00 -18.59 -11.15
CA THR A 63 1.12 -19.95 -10.61
C THR A 63 0.42 -20.95 -11.52
N THR A 64 1.19 -21.86 -12.12
CA THR A 64 0.63 -23.10 -12.68
C THR A 64 0.21 -24.00 -11.52
N VAL A 65 -1.08 -24.08 -11.22
CA VAL A 65 -1.58 -25.02 -10.21
C VAL A 65 -1.66 -26.42 -10.81
N SER A 66 -1.21 -27.41 -10.05
CA SER A 66 -0.85 -28.76 -10.49
C SER A 66 -1.83 -29.45 -11.46
N VAL A 67 -1.23 -30.16 -12.40
CA VAL A 67 -1.83 -31.03 -13.43
C VAL A 67 -2.39 -32.31 -12.80
N ALA A 68 -3.71 -32.41 -12.59
CA ALA A 68 -4.35 -33.71 -12.31
C ALA A 68 -5.87 -33.79 -12.60
N THR A 69 -6.59 -32.69 -12.83
CA THR A 69 -8.06 -32.73 -13.03
C THR A 69 -8.60 -31.87 -14.17
N GLY A 70 -7.79 -31.60 -15.20
CA GLY A 70 -8.18 -30.80 -16.37
C GLY A 70 -7.52 -29.42 -16.40
N GLN A 71 -7.15 -28.98 -17.60
CA GLN A 71 -6.38 -27.77 -17.91
C GLN A 71 -7.10 -26.47 -17.50
N ASN A 72 -7.00 -26.08 -16.24
CA ASN A 72 -7.42 -24.75 -15.79
C ASN A 72 -6.19 -23.91 -15.49
N GLU A 73 -5.92 -22.91 -16.33
CA GLU A 73 -4.98 -21.84 -16.04
C GLU A 73 -5.72 -20.71 -15.34
N TYR A 74 -5.24 -20.28 -14.18
CA TYR A 74 -5.71 -19.06 -13.53
C TYR A 74 -4.55 -18.20 -13.06
N TYR A 75 -4.77 -16.90 -13.05
CA TYR A 75 -3.80 -15.88 -12.64
C TYR A 75 -4.35 -15.21 -11.38
N PRO A 76 -3.87 -15.56 -10.18
CA PRO A 76 -4.28 -14.86 -8.97
C PRO A 76 -3.92 -13.37 -9.07
N LEU A 77 -4.90 -12.52 -8.75
CA LEU A 77 -4.73 -11.09 -8.54
C LEU A 77 -5.01 -10.79 -7.08
N TYR A 78 -3.98 -10.32 -6.37
CA TYR A 78 -4.04 -9.81 -5.01
C TYR A 78 -4.32 -8.32 -5.04
N ALA A 79 -5.17 -7.85 -4.13
CA ALA A 79 -5.48 -6.44 -3.97
C ALA A 79 -5.46 -6.07 -2.48
N SER A 80 -4.82 -4.95 -2.15
CA SER A 80 -4.83 -4.37 -0.81
C SER A 80 -4.70 -2.86 -0.86
N ILE A 81 -4.92 -2.21 0.29
CA ILE A 81 -4.43 -0.85 0.49
C ILE A 81 -2.98 -0.91 0.93
N ASP A 82 -2.16 0.02 0.46
CA ASP A 82 -0.71 -0.02 0.70
C ASP A 82 -0.24 0.94 1.78
N ASN A 83 -1.14 1.70 2.40
CA ASN A 83 -0.81 2.58 3.52
C ASN A 83 -0.68 1.85 4.87
N VAL A 84 -0.43 0.54 4.83
CA VAL A 84 -0.16 -0.27 6.02
C VAL A 84 1.31 -0.59 6.17
N TYR A 85 1.67 -0.95 7.39
CA TYR A 85 3.06 -1.28 7.70
C TYR A 85 3.38 -2.64 7.11
N ASN A 86 4.52 -2.77 6.43
CA ASN A 86 4.89 -4.01 5.73
C ASN A 86 5.07 -5.23 6.65
N ASN A 87 5.07 -5.03 7.98
CA ASN A 87 5.29 -6.07 8.98
C ASN A 87 4.00 -6.50 9.71
N VAL A 88 2.84 -6.13 9.17
CA VAL A 88 1.51 -6.61 9.58
C VAL A 88 1.02 -7.59 8.54
#